data_AF-A0A7C3GGB7-F1
#
_entry.id   AF-A0A7C3GGB7-F1
#
_cell.length_a   1.000
_cell.length_b   1.000
_cell.length_c   1.000
_cell.angle_alpha   90.00
_cell.angle_beta   90.00
_cell.angle_gamma   90.00
#
_symmetry.space_group_name_H-M   'P 1'
#
loop_
_entity.id
_entity.type
_entity.pdbx_description
1 polymer ?
#
loop_
_entity_poly.entity_id
_entity_poly.type
_entity_poly.pdbx_seq_one_letter_code
_entity_poly.pdbx_strand_id
1 'polypeptide(L)'
;MQGKGIIKFFLVLMALVCIWQFVLTIPSKRVEADAEDQALRLAEKGTAGYDSLVSNYLDSMSSEVVWSTPFKDYNYQELKNAQLAYGLDLVGGMSVVMQVDLSDYLKELAKSSGNLDPPFENALKDAKAAQANAQEDFITLFRRAFEAKNPNLSLASYFLNSGDDDNTLNIESSNDVVASWLRKKADATVKNTYELLRERIDKLGVVQPNVSLDAARDLIVVELPGIKNAKRARKFLEATAKLEFWHTYRNTDDNGKIINAFAKIDEKLQKEKGGEDATPDVPQTIDQIDTTYVLDDEGNSTGEVKSIDTTQVPNPEYAASQKAGPLFTLLTPNVPRTAKGSPILAFAKGNDRKRINDYLKREDIKSMLPRDLALMWGSSPEILKKDDGGKIEQYYLYGI
;
A
#
# COMPACT_ATOMS: atom_id res chain seq x y z
N MET A 1 -38.95 21.65 -35.80
CA MET A 1 -37.57 21.42 -36.30
C MET A 1 -36.46 21.76 -35.28
N GLN A 2 -36.75 22.31 -34.10
CA GLN A 2 -35.74 22.73 -33.09
C GLN A 2 -34.99 21.58 -32.39
N GLY A 3 -35.53 20.37 -32.31
CA GLY A 3 -34.83 19.23 -31.71
C GLY A 3 -33.67 18.67 -32.55
N LYS A 4 -33.65 18.90 -33.87
CA LYS A 4 -32.61 18.34 -34.77
C LYS A 4 -31.24 18.99 -34.57
N GLY A 5 -31.19 20.25 -34.15
CA GLY A 5 -29.93 20.96 -33.87
C GLY A 5 -29.24 20.44 -32.61
N ILE A 6 -30.03 20.23 -31.55
CA ILE A 6 -29.55 19.67 -30.28
C ILE A 6 -29.01 18.24 -30.47
N ILE A 7 -29.74 17.39 -31.21
CA ILE A 7 -29.30 16.01 -31.49
C ILE A 7 -27.97 15.99 -32.27
N LYS A 8 -27.82 16.85 -33.29
CA LYS A 8 -26.56 16.96 -34.05
C LYS A 8 -25.40 17.47 -33.19
N PHE A 9 -25.66 18.42 -32.30
CA PHE A 9 -24.65 18.91 -31.35
C PHE A 9 -24.17 17.80 -30.42
N PHE A 10 -25.08 17.06 -29.79
CA PHE A 10 -24.72 15.93 -28.92
C PHE A 10 -24.01 14.81 -29.68
N LEU A 11 -24.39 14.54 -30.93
CA LEU A 11 -23.72 13.54 -31.76
C LEU A 11 -22.27 13.94 -32.08
N VAL A 12 -22.03 15.20 -32.45
CA VAL A 12 -20.67 15.71 -32.70
C VAL A 12 -19.85 15.68 -31.42
N LEU A 13 -20.43 16.09 -30.29
CA LEU A 13 -19.76 16.06 -28.99
C LEU A 13 -19.40 14.63 -28.57
N MET A 14 -20.33 13.68 -28.74
CA MET A 14 -20.07 12.26 -28.47
C MET A 14 -18.98 11.70 -29.37
N ALA A 15 -18.98 12.02 -30.67
CA ALA A 15 -17.94 11.61 -31.60
C ALA A 15 -16.56 12.16 -31.20
N LEU A 16 -16.48 13.43 -30.77
CA LEU A 16 -15.25 14.02 -30.26
C LEU A 16 -14.74 13.32 -29.00
N VAL A 17 -15.65 12.98 -28.07
CA VAL A 17 -15.30 12.21 -26.85
C VAL A 17 -14.77 10.82 -27.22
N CYS A 18 -15.39 10.13 -28.19
CA CYS A 18 -14.92 8.83 -28.67
C CYS A 18 -13.53 8.91 -29.32
N ILE A 19 -13.28 9.93 -30.14
CA ILE A 19 -11.96 10.16 -30.76
C ILE A 19 -10.92 10.45 -29.67
N TRP A 20 -11.24 11.31 -28.71
CA TRP A 20 -10.36 11.61 -27.59
C TRP A 20 -9.99 10.35 -26.80
N GLN A 21 -10.97 9.52 -26.45
CA GLN A 21 -10.76 8.24 -25.77
C GLN A 21 -9.84 7.30 -26.56
N PHE A 22 -10.00 7.23 -27.88
CA PHE A 22 -9.11 6.42 -28.73
C PHE A 22 -7.67 6.96 -28.73
N VAL A 23 -7.51 8.29 -28.81
CA VAL A 23 -6.19 8.95 -28.78
C VAL A 23 -5.45 8.68 -27.47
N LEU A 24 -6.14 8.67 -26.32
CA LEU A 24 -5.56 8.32 -25.02
C LEU A 24 -5.01 6.89 -24.94
N THR A 25 -5.49 5.99 -25.80
CA THR A 25 -5.11 4.57 -25.78
C THR A 25 -3.78 4.32 -26.50
N ILE A 26 -3.39 5.18 -27.44
CA ILE A 26 -2.16 5.04 -28.23
C ILE A 26 -0.89 5.12 -27.35
N PRO A 27 -0.70 6.15 -26.51
CA PRO A 27 0.52 6.25 -25.68
C PRO A 27 0.64 5.11 -24.68
N SER A 28 -0.44 4.67 -24.03
CA SER A 28 -0.35 3.54 -23.09
C SER A 28 0.04 2.24 -23.81
N LYS A 29 -0.49 1.99 -25.01
CA LYS A 29 -0.14 0.79 -25.79
C LYS A 29 1.32 0.78 -26.22
N ARG A 30 1.95 1.94 -26.41
CA ARG A 30 3.39 2.03 -26.67
C ARG A 30 4.20 1.57 -25.46
N VAL A 31 3.90 2.12 -24.27
CA VAL A 31 4.56 1.73 -23.02
C VAL A 31 4.38 0.23 -22.75
N GLU A 32 3.18 -0.31 -23.00
CA GLU A 32 2.91 -1.74 -22.86
C GLU A 32 3.69 -2.59 -23.88
N ALA A 33 3.84 -2.14 -25.13
CA ALA A 33 4.62 -2.84 -26.15
C ALA A 33 6.13 -2.80 -25.84
N ASP A 34 6.64 -1.68 -25.34
CA ASP A 34 8.03 -1.54 -24.90
C ASP A 34 8.34 -2.50 -23.73
N ALA A 35 7.39 -2.65 -22.80
CA ALA A 35 7.48 -3.61 -21.70
C ALA A 35 7.60 -5.06 -22.20
N GLU A 36 6.77 -5.43 -23.18
CA GLU A 36 6.80 -6.76 -23.79
C GLU A 36 8.11 -7.01 -24.56
N ASP A 37 8.57 -6.04 -25.35
CA ASP A 37 9.84 -6.15 -26.09
C ASP A 37 11.04 -6.33 -25.14
N GLN A 38 11.10 -5.56 -24.05
CA GLN A 38 12.14 -5.74 -23.04
C GLN A 38 12.07 -7.10 -22.36
N ALA A 39 10.87 -7.56 -22.01
CA ALA A 39 10.70 -8.87 -21.39
C ALA A 39 11.08 -10.00 -22.35
N LEU A 40 10.71 -9.93 -23.63
CA LEU A 40 11.06 -10.91 -24.66
C LEU A 40 12.57 -11.03 -24.88
N ARG A 41 13.32 -9.94 -24.70
CA ARG A 41 14.81 -9.97 -24.79
C ARG A 41 15.46 -10.75 -23.66
N LEU A 42 14.78 -10.89 -22.53
CA LEU A 42 15.33 -11.45 -21.29
C LEU A 42 14.69 -12.81 -20.91
N ALA A 43 13.45 -13.07 -21.33
CA ALA A 43 12.71 -14.27 -21.01
C ALA A 43 11.69 -14.62 -22.11
N GLU A 44 11.41 -15.90 -22.29
CA GLU A 44 10.40 -16.37 -23.24
C GLU A 44 8.97 -16.05 -22.78
N LYS A 45 8.11 -15.67 -23.73
CA LYS A 45 6.70 -15.32 -23.46
C LYS A 45 5.96 -16.47 -22.80
N GLY A 46 5.21 -16.16 -21.72
CA GLY A 46 4.43 -17.14 -20.97
C GLY A 46 5.19 -17.83 -19.83
N THR A 47 6.46 -17.47 -19.58
CA THR A 47 7.18 -17.90 -18.39
C THR A 47 6.91 -16.97 -17.20
N ALA A 48 7.00 -17.48 -15.97
CA ALA A 48 6.86 -16.65 -14.76
C ALA A 48 7.93 -15.53 -14.69
N GLY A 49 9.08 -15.72 -15.34
CA GLY A 49 10.12 -14.71 -15.51
C GLY A 49 9.68 -13.56 -16.42
N TYR A 50 9.08 -13.89 -17.58
CA TYR A 50 8.54 -12.91 -18.51
C TYR A 50 7.50 -11.99 -17.86
N ASP A 51 6.50 -12.56 -17.19
CA ASP A 51 5.43 -11.75 -16.55
C ASP A 51 5.99 -10.82 -15.47
N SER A 52 7.02 -11.27 -14.75
CA SER A 52 7.69 -10.45 -13.74
C SER A 52 8.47 -9.28 -14.35
N LEU A 53 9.10 -9.49 -15.50
CA LEU A 53 9.87 -8.46 -16.20
C LEU A 53 8.95 -7.39 -16.79
N VAL A 54 7.85 -7.81 -17.45
CA VAL A 54 6.80 -6.89 -17.94
C VAL A 54 6.26 -6.07 -16.76
N SER A 55 5.90 -6.73 -15.66
CA SER A 55 5.36 -6.06 -14.47
C SER A 55 6.35 -5.04 -13.89
N ASN A 56 7.63 -5.40 -13.78
CA ASN A 56 8.66 -4.51 -13.24
C ASN A 56 8.87 -3.28 -14.13
N TYR A 57 8.85 -3.45 -15.45
CA TYR A 57 8.97 -2.33 -16.38
C TYR A 57 7.77 -1.38 -16.27
N LEU A 58 6.56 -1.91 -16.27
CA LEU A 58 5.34 -1.10 -16.14
C LEU A 58 5.28 -0.38 -14.80
N ASP A 59 5.72 -1.03 -13.71
CA ASP A 59 5.84 -0.38 -12.40
C ASP A 59 6.87 0.76 -12.46
N SER A 60 7.99 0.61 -13.17
CA SER A 60 8.96 1.71 -13.36
C SER A 60 8.43 2.87 -14.20
N MET A 61 7.46 2.64 -15.06
CA MET A 61 6.83 3.68 -15.87
C MET A 61 5.61 4.31 -15.20
N SER A 62 5.19 3.82 -14.02
CA SER A 62 3.95 4.25 -13.37
C SER A 62 3.95 5.74 -12.95
N SER A 63 5.11 6.27 -12.53
CA SER A 63 5.29 7.67 -12.15
C SER A 63 5.96 8.53 -13.22
N GLU A 64 6.45 7.93 -14.30
CA GLU A 64 7.11 8.67 -15.38
C GLU A 64 6.07 9.35 -16.29
N VAL A 65 6.34 10.58 -16.71
CA VAL A 65 5.50 11.26 -17.70
C VAL A 65 5.70 10.57 -19.04
N VAL A 66 4.67 9.89 -19.52
CA VAL A 66 4.69 9.15 -20.79
C VAL A 66 4.02 9.94 -21.91
N TRP A 67 3.19 10.93 -21.58
CA TRP A 67 2.57 11.78 -22.57
C TRP A 67 2.19 13.15 -22.03
N SER A 68 2.66 14.20 -22.71
CA SER A 68 2.32 15.59 -22.41
C SER A 68 1.32 16.14 -23.41
N THR A 69 0.26 16.76 -22.91
CA THR A 69 -0.69 17.54 -23.71
C THR A 69 -0.57 19.02 -23.36
N PRO A 70 -1.04 19.95 -24.20
CA PRO A 70 -1.01 21.39 -23.89
C PRO A 70 -1.70 21.79 -22.57
N PHE A 71 -2.50 20.90 -21.98
CA PHE A 71 -3.30 21.18 -20.78
C PHE A 71 -2.91 20.33 -19.56
N LYS A 72 -2.29 19.16 -19.77
CA LYS A 72 -1.97 18.20 -18.71
C LYS A 72 -0.90 17.21 -19.17
N ASP A 73 0.04 16.92 -18.27
CA ASP A 73 0.93 15.77 -18.36
C ASP A 73 0.27 14.53 -17.77
N TYR A 74 0.44 13.39 -18.44
CA TYR A 74 -0.10 12.11 -18.02
C TYR A 74 1.04 11.12 -17.80
N ASN A 75 1.03 10.47 -16.63
CA ASN A 75 1.80 9.26 -16.39
C ASN A 75 1.04 8.02 -16.91
N TYR A 76 1.71 6.85 -16.92
CA TYR A 76 1.12 5.61 -17.43
C TYR A 76 -0.16 5.22 -16.67
N GLN A 77 -0.18 5.38 -15.35
CA GLN A 77 -1.33 4.99 -14.52
C GLN A 77 -2.54 5.91 -14.77
N GLU A 78 -2.32 7.21 -14.92
CA GLU A 78 -3.36 8.18 -15.25
C GLU A 78 -3.95 7.94 -16.64
N LEU A 79 -3.12 7.63 -17.65
CA LEU A 79 -3.60 7.25 -18.97
C LEU A 79 -4.48 6.02 -18.92
N LYS A 80 -4.09 5.01 -18.13
CA LYS A 80 -4.84 3.78 -17.99
C LYS A 80 -6.20 4.02 -17.34
N ASN A 81 -6.25 4.86 -16.31
CA ASN A 81 -7.48 5.24 -15.62
C ASN A 81 -8.44 6.05 -16.50
N ALA A 82 -7.91 6.83 -17.45
CA ALA A 82 -8.71 7.68 -18.34
C ALA A 82 -9.32 6.93 -19.54
N GLN A 83 -8.89 5.68 -19.80
CA GLN A 83 -9.37 4.87 -20.92
C GLN A 83 -10.74 4.25 -20.68
N LEU A 84 -11.45 3.97 -21.77
CA LEU A 84 -12.66 3.16 -21.76
C LEU A 84 -12.43 1.78 -21.15
N ALA A 85 -13.32 1.40 -20.24
CA ALA A 85 -13.32 0.09 -19.61
C ALA A 85 -13.68 -0.97 -20.67
N TYR A 86 -12.76 -1.91 -20.88
CA TYR A 86 -13.11 -3.18 -21.50
C TYR A 86 -13.21 -4.19 -20.35
N GLY A 87 -14.31 -4.95 -20.28
CA GLY A 87 -14.53 -5.92 -19.20
C GLY A 87 -13.43 -6.99 -19.13
N LEU A 88 -13.49 -7.84 -18.09
CA LEU A 88 -12.52 -8.91 -17.84
C LEU A 88 -12.27 -9.79 -19.08
N ASP A 89 -13.32 -10.10 -19.83
CA ASP A 89 -13.26 -10.94 -21.03
C ASP A 89 -12.45 -10.31 -22.17
N LEU A 90 -12.46 -8.98 -22.28
CA LEU A 90 -11.88 -8.24 -23.41
C LEU A 90 -10.46 -7.72 -23.14
N VAL A 91 -10.15 -7.38 -21.90
CA VAL A 91 -8.83 -6.85 -21.51
C VAL A 91 -8.03 -7.82 -20.62
N GLY A 92 -8.65 -8.91 -20.17
CA GLY A 92 -8.05 -9.78 -19.17
C GLY A 92 -8.02 -9.13 -17.79
N GLY A 93 -7.52 -9.85 -16.79
CA GLY A 93 -7.46 -9.35 -15.41
C GLY A 93 -7.43 -10.47 -14.38
N MET A 94 -7.91 -10.18 -13.17
CA MET A 94 -7.91 -11.12 -12.05
C MET A 94 -9.30 -11.20 -11.41
N SER A 95 -9.78 -12.42 -11.15
CA SER A 95 -10.95 -12.68 -10.30
C SER A 95 -10.49 -13.48 -9.08
N VAL A 96 -10.90 -13.02 -7.90
CA VAL A 96 -10.52 -13.62 -6.62
C VAL A 96 -11.77 -13.77 -5.76
N VAL A 97 -11.90 -14.94 -5.13
CA VAL A 97 -12.88 -15.17 -4.07
C VAL A 97 -12.10 -15.17 -2.75
N MET A 98 -12.50 -14.31 -1.83
CA MET A 98 -11.86 -14.15 -0.53
C MET A 98 -12.85 -14.50 0.57
N GLN A 99 -12.36 -15.15 1.61
CA GLN A 99 -13.11 -15.48 2.81
C GLN A 99 -12.69 -14.53 3.93
N VAL A 100 -13.66 -13.92 4.61
CA VAL A 100 -13.35 -13.14 5.83
C VAL A 100 -12.95 -14.10 6.95
N ASP A 101 -11.76 -13.90 7.53
CA ASP A 101 -11.28 -14.74 8.63
C ASP A 101 -11.95 -14.34 9.96
N LEU A 102 -13.07 -15.00 10.25
CA LEU A 102 -13.79 -14.82 11.51
C LEU A 102 -13.18 -15.64 12.66
N SER A 103 -12.23 -16.54 12.39
CA SER A 103 -11.62 -17.35 13.45
C SER A 103 -10.81 -16.52 14.42
N ASP A 104 -9.97 -15.61 13.91
CA ASP A 104 -9.16 -14.75 14.77
C ASP A 104 -10.01 -13.69 15.46
N TYR A 105 -11.05 -13.21 14.80
CA TYR A 105 -12.06 -12.34 15.41
C TYR A 105 -12.74 -12.99 16.63
N LEU A 106 -13.16 -14.25 16.52
CA LEU A 106 -13.74 -14.99 17.65
C LEU A 106 -12.74 -15.20 18.78
N LYS A 107 -11.46 -15.46 18.49
CA LYS A 107 -10.41 -15.52 19.52
C LYS A 107 -10.26 -14.20 20.23
N GLU A 108 -10.24 -13.08 19.50
CA GLU A 108 -10.13 -11.75 20.10
C GLU A 108 -11.32 -11.41 20.99
N LEU A 109 -12.54 -11.75 20.57
CA LEU A 109 -13.71 -11.62 21.42
C LEU A 109 -13.62 -12.50 22.67
N ALA A 110 -13.16 -13.75 22.53
CA ALA A 110 -13.05 -14.68 23.64
C ALA A 110 -11.90 -14.34 24.60
N LYS A 111 -10.84 -13.66 24.14
CA LYS A 111 -9.67 -13.27 24.98
C LYS A 111 -10.09 -12.48 26.21
N SER A 112 -11.11 -11.64 26.13
CA SER A 112 -11.57 -10.85 27.28
C SER A 112 -12.17 -11.70 28.40
N SER A 113 -12.62 -12.93 28.09
CA SER A 113 -13.08 -13.90 29.10
C SER A 113 -11.92 -14.68 29.76
N GLY A 114 -10.70 -14.62 29.20
CA GLY A 114 -9.55 -15.39 29.66
C GLY A 114 -9.58 -16.89 29.34
N ASN A 115 -10.64 -17.39 28.69
CA ASN A 115 -10.88 -18.81 28.48
C ASN A 115 -10.63 -19.22 27.00
N LEU A 116 -9.36 -19.36 26.60
CA LEU A 116 -8.98 -19.96 25.31
C LEU A 116 -8.49 -21.39 25.56
N ASP A 117 -9.43 -22.30 25.79
CA ASP A 117 -9.13 -23.69 26.12
C ASP A 117 -9.13 -24.59 24.86
N PRO A 118 -8.58 -25.82 24.96
CA PRO A 118 -8.54 -26.73 23.81
C PRO A 118 -9.91 -27.04 23.18
N PRO A 119 -11.02 -27.19 23.92
CA PRO A 119 -12.37 -27.29 23.33
C PRO A 119 -12.69 -26.18 22.32
N PHE A 120 -12.44 -24.93 22.69
CA PHE A 120 -12.70 -23.76 21.84
C PHE A 120 -11.78 -23.71 20.62
N GLU A 121 -10.47 -23.88 20.82
CA GLU A 121 -9.49 -23.84 19.72
C GLU A 121 -9.70 -24.98 18.71
N ASN A 122 -10.04 -26.17 19.19
CA ASN A 122 -10.35 -27.31 18.32
C ASN A 122 -11.62 -27.04 17.50
N ALA A 123 -12.66 -26.46 18.10
CA ALA A 123 -13.88 -26.09 17.38
C ALA A 123 -13.61 -25.06 16.27
N LEU A 124 -12.78 -24.03 16.53
CA LEU A 124 -12.36 -23.07 15.50
C LEU A 124 -11.61 -23.75 14.35
N LYS A 125 -10.67 -24.65 14.67
CA LYS A 125 -9.89 -25.39 13.68
C LYS A 125 -10.79 -26.28 12.81
N ASP A 126 -11.71 -27.02 13.43
CA ASP A 126 -12.64 -27.89 12.73
C ASP A 126 -13.61 -27.09 11.85
N ALA A 127 -14.11 -25.95 12.34
CA ALA A 127 -14.96 -25.05 11.56
C ALA A 127 -14.22 -24.50 10.34
N LYS A 128 -12.96 -24.07 10.50
CA LYS A 128 -12.12 -23.59 9.39
C LYS A 128 -11.85 -24.68 8.36
N ALA A 129 -11.66 -25.93 8.80
CA ALA A 129 -11.52 -27.07 7.89
C ALA A 129 -12.82 -27.37 7.13
N ALA A 130 -13.98 -27.27 7.80
CA ALA A 130 -15.28 -27.49 7.18
C ALA A 130 -15.67 -26.38 6.19
N GLN A 131 -15.28 -25.14 6.47
CA GLN A 131 -15.61 -23.95 5.65
C GLN A 131 -15.15 -24.08 4.20
N ALA A 132 -14.05 -24.79 3.93
CA ALA A 132 -13.53 -24.99 2.58
C ALA A 132 -14.52 -25.66 1.61
N ASN A 133 -15.45 -26.48 2.12
CA ASN A 133 -16.41 -27.23 1.31
C ASN A 133 -17.88 -26.94 1.67
N ALA A 134 -18.12 -26.09 2.67
CA ALA A 134 -19.46 -25.78 3.14
C ALA A 134 -20.09 -24.64 2.33
N GLN A 135 -21.42 -24.65 2.26
CA GLN A 135 -22.21 -23.52 1.76
C GLN A 135 -22.83 -22.71 2.91
N GLU A 136 -22.27 -22.83 4.10
CA GLU A 136 -22.75 -22.23 5.34
C GLU A 136 -21.75 -21.24 5.90
N ASP A 137 -22.21 -20.33 6.74
CA ASP A 137 -21.39 -19.28 7.36
C ASP A 137 -20.50 -19.82 8.49
N PHE A 138 -19.44 -19.08 8.80
CA PHE A 138 -18.42 -19.54 9.75
C PHE A 138 -18.97 -19.76 11.17
N ILE A 139 -19.91 -18.94 11.63
CA ILE A 139 -20.44 -19.01 12.99
C ILE A 139 -21.29 -20.26 13.16
N THR A 140 -22.08 -20.62 12.14
CA THR A 140 -22.86 -21.86 12.13
C THR A 140 -21.96 -23.10 12.12
N LEU A 141 -20.86 -23.06 11.36
CA LEU A 141 -19.86 -24.14 11.35
C LEU A 141 -19.15 -24.26 12.71
N PHE A 142 -18.80 -23.14 13.32
CA PHE A 142 -18.17 -23.07 14.64
C PHE A 142 -19.04 -23.66 15.74
N ARG A 143 -20.31 -23.23 15.84
CA ARG A 143 -21.26 -23.77 16.82
C ARG A 143 -21.38 -25.29 16.69
N ARG A 144 -21.58 -25.79 15.47
CA ARG A 144 -21.72 -27.23 15.20
C ARG A 144 -20.47 -28.02 15.57
N ALA A 145 -19.29 -27.51 15.22
CA ALA A 145 -18.02 -28.15 15.56
C ALA A 145 -17.82 -28.20 17.08
N PHE A 146 -18.18 -27.13 17.79
CA PHE A 146 -18.11 -27.05 19.23
C PHE A 146 -19.05 -28.06 19.91
N GLU A 147 -20.32 -28.08 19.53
CA GLU A 147 -21.34 -28.96 20.11
C GLU A 147 -21.08 -30.44 19.83
N ALA A 148 -20.59 -30.77 18.62
CA ALA A 148 -20.31 -32.15 18.24
C ALA A 148 -19.26 -32.82 19.15
N LYS A 149 -18.30 -32.04 19.68
CA LYS A 149 -17.24 -32.55 20.56
C LYS A 149 -17.46 -32.21 22.04
N ASN A 150 -18.32 -31.23 22.33
CA ASN A 150 -18.52 -30.71 23.68
C ASN A 150 -20.01 -30.51 24.01
N PRO A 151 -20.84 -31.57 23.99
CA PRO A 151 -22.30 -31.44 24.11
C PRO A 151 -22.79 -30.87 25.46
N ASN A 152 -21.94 -30.89 26.49
CA ASN A 152 -22.25 -30.40 27.83
C ASN A 152 -21.62 -29.03 28.16
N LEU A 153 -20.85 -28.44 27.24
CA LEU A 153 -20.22 -27.13 27.45
C LEU A 153 -21.07 -26.02 26.82
N SER A 154 -21.15 -24.89 27.52
CA SER A 154 -21.81 -23.68 27.04
C SER A 154 -20.82 -22.76 26.35
N LEU A 155 -21.20 -22.23 25.19
CA LEU A 155 -20.46 -21.16 24.51
C LEU A 155 -20.53 -19.84 25.30
N ALA A 156 -21.53 -19.64 26.17
CA ALA A 156 -21.72 -18.39 26.88
C ALA A 156 -20.49 -18.04 27.75
N SER A 157 -19.86 -19.03 28.40
CA SER A 157 -18.68 -18.82 29.25
C SER A 157 -17.47 -18.21 28.54
N TYR A 158 -17.42 -18.30 27.21
CA TYR A 158 -16.36 -17.73 26.38
C TYR A 158 -16.62 -16.27 26.00
N PHE A 159 -17.88 -15.81 26.06
CA PHE A 159 -18.29 -14.53 25.47
C PHE A 159 -18.99 -13.54 26.43
N LEU A 160 -19.19 -13.90 27.71
CA LEU A 160 -19.87 -13.04 28.68
C LEU A 160 -19.21 -11.66 28.90
N ASN A 161 -17.89 -11.55 28.73
CA ASN A 161 -17.15 -10.30 28.95
C ASN A 161 -16.67 -9.67 27.64
N SER A 162 -17.32 -9.97 26.51
CA SER A 162 -16.82 -9.66 25.17
C SER A 162 -17.40 -8.37 24.56
N GLY A 163 -17.74 -7.40 25.40
CA GLY A 163 -18.31 -6.10 24.95
C GLY A 163 -19.73 -6.27 24.42
N ASP A 164 -20.58 -6.93 25.21
CA ASP A 164 -22.01 -6.99 24.96
C ASP A 164 -22.73 -5.80 25.62
N ASP A 165 -22.67 -4.64 24.96
CA ASP A 165 -23.22 -3.39 25.48
C ASP A 165 -24.76 -3.47 25.68
N ASP A 166 -25.42 -4.38 24.95
CA ASP A 166 -26.87 -4.60 24.99
C ASP A 166 -27.29 -5.63 26.07
N ASN A 167 -26.33 -6.23 26.80
CA ASN A 167 -26.54 -7.24 27.85
C ASN A 167 -27.45 -8.41 27.40
N THR A 168 -27.27 -8.85 26.15
CA THR A 168 -27.99 -9.95 25.49
C THR A 168 -27.54 -11.33 25.96
N LEU A 169 -26.29 -11.47 26.42
CA LEU A 169 -25.74 -12.72 26.92
C LEU A 169 -25.73 -12.76 28.45
N ASN A 170 -26.11 -13.92 28.98
CA ASN A 170 -25.99 -14.27 30.39
C ASN A 170 -25.49 -15.71 30.55
N ILE A 171 -25.15 -16.13 31.77
CA ILE A 171 -24.51 -17.43 32.02
C ILE A 171 -25.36 -18.63 31.60
N GLU A 172 -26.69 -18.47 31.54
CA GLU A 172 -27.66 -19.48 31.15
C GLU A 172 -28.00 -19.43 29.65
N SER A 173 -27.32 -18.57 28.87
CA SER A 173 -27.58 -18.43 27.44
C SER A 173 -27.22 -19.71 26.70
N SER A 174 -28.13 -20.19 25.86
CA SER A 174 -27.89 -21.36 25.02
C SER A 174 -26.89 -21.06 23.91
N ASN A 175 -26.26 -22.11 23.37
CA ASN A 175 -25.32 -22.00 22.26
C ASN A 175 -25.96 -21.38 21.00
N ASP A 176 -27.26 -21.56 20.77
CA ASP A 176 -28.00 -20.91 19.68
C ASP A 176 -28.12 -19.39 19.86
N VAL A 177 -28.36 -18.94 21.10
CA VAL A 177 -28.42 -17.51 21.44
C VAL A 177 -27.04 -16.89 21.24
N VAL A 178 -26.00 -17.55 21.74
CA VAL A 178 -24.60 -17.10 21.57
C VAL A 178 -24.22 -17.06 20.09
N ALA A 179 -24.56 -18.08 19.32
CA ALA A 179 -24.29 -18.12 17.88
C ALA A 179 -25.02 -16.99 17.13
N SER A 180 -26.28 -16.69 17.48
CA SER A 180 -27.03 -15.59 16.87
C SER A 180 -26.41 -14.23 17.17
N TRP A 181 -25.95 -14.03 18.41
CA TRP A 181 -25.23 -12.83 18.81
C TRP A 181 -23.89 -12.69 18.08
N LEU A 182 -23.12 -13.78 18.00
CA LEU A 182 -21.87 -13.85 17.24
C LEU A 182 -22.10 -13.57 15.75
N ARG A 183 -23.19 -14.08 15.17
CA ARG A 183 -23.57 -13.85 13.77
C ARG A 183 -23.82 -12.37 13.50
N LYS A 184 -24.56 -11.67 14.37
CA LYS A 184 -24.80 -10.21 14.23
C LYS A 184 -23.50 -9.42 14.27
N LYS A 185 -22.57 -9.76 15.16
CA LYS A 185 -21.25 -9.12 15.24
C LYS A 185 -20.38 -9.47 14.02
N ALA A 186 -20.41 -10.72 13.58
CA ALA A 186 -19.69 -11.18 12.40
C ALA A 186 -20.19 -10.47 11.12
N ASP A 187 -21.50 -10.31 10.94
CA ASP A 187 -22.11 -9.56 9.83
C ASP A 187 -21.54 -8.14 9.72
N ALA A 188 -21.40 -7.45 10.86
CA ALA A 188 -20.82 -6.12 10.93
C ALA A 188 -19.33 -6.13 10.54
N THR A 189 -18.55 -7.08 11.05
CA THR A 189 -17.12 -7.25 10.71
C THR A 189 -16.92 -7.56 9.22
N VAL A 190 -17.74 -8.44 8.66
CA VAL A 190 -17.72 -8.81 7.24
C VAL A 190 -18.07 -7.61 6.37
N LYS A 191 -19.12 -6.85 6.72
CA LYS A 191 -19.51 -5.64 6.01
C LYS A 191 -18.41 -4.58 6.06
N ASN A 192 -17.81 -4.34 7.21
CA ASN A 192 -16.71 -3.37 7.35
C ASN A 192 -15.49 -3.78 6.52
N THR A 193 -15.19 -5.07 6.48
CA THR A 193 -14.09 -5.61 5.67
C THR A 193 -14.37 -5.46 4.17
N TYR A 194 -15.63 -5.67 3.75
CA TYR A 194 -16.08 -5.41 2.38
C TYR A 194 -15.89 -3.93 1.98
N GLU A 195 -16.35 -2.99 2.79
CA GLU A 195 -16.19 -1.55 2.50
C GLU A 195 -14.70 -1.15 2.46
N LEU A 196 -13.90 -1.65 3.41
CA LEU A 196 -12.45 -1.40 3.43
C LEU A 196 -11.76 -1.94 2.17
N LEU A 197 -12.11 -3.14 1.72
CA LEU A 197 -11.57 -3.73 0.50
C LEU A 197 -11.94 -2.91 -0.73
N ARG A 198 -13.20 -2.46 -0.81
CA ARG A 198 -13.66 -1.58 -1.88
C ARG A 198 -12.82 -0.30 -1.96
N GLU A 199 -12.65 0.40 -0.84
CA GLU A 199 -11.83 1.63 -0.77
C GLU A 199 -10.35 1.39 -1.15
N ARG A 200 -9.80 0.23 -0.80
CA ARG A 200 -8.42 -0.14 -1.15
C ARG A 200 -8.27 -0.42 -2.64
N ILE A 201 -9.25 -1.08 -3.24
CA ILE A 201 -9.23 -1.41 -4.66
C ILE A 201 -9.28 -0.12 -5.49
N ASP A 202 -10.05 0.88 -5.08
CA ASP A 202 -10.09 2.18 -5.75
C ASP A 202 -8.68 2.83 -5.85
N LYS A 203 -7.80 2.56 -4.88
CA LYS A 203 -6.41 3.07 -4.87
C LYS A 203 -5.45 2.28 -5.77
N LEU A 204 -5.84 1.10 -6.28
CA LEU A 204 -5.00 0.31 -7.17
C LEU A 204 -4.93 0.87 -8.59
N GLY A 205 -5.70 1.92 -8.92
CA GLY A 205 -5.77 2.47 -10.27
C GLY A 205 -6.31 1.44 -11.27
N VAL A 206 -7.28 0.65 -10.83
CA VAL A 206 -8.01 -0.29 -11.67
C VAL A 206 -9.25 0.40 -12.22
N VAL A 207 -9.54 0.15 -13.49
CA VAL A 207 -10.71 0.73 -14.15
C VAL A 207 -11.93 -0.10 -13.76
N GLN A 208 -12.86 0.50 -13.01
CA GLN A 208 -14.17 -0.08 -12.69
C GLN A 208 -14.11 -1.49 -12.07
N PRO A 209 -13.53 -1.62 -10.86
CA PRO A 209 -13.53 -2.90 -10.15
C PRO A 209 -14.96 -3.35 -9.82
N ASN A 210 -15.20 -4.66 -9.86
CA ASN A 210 -16.44 -5.25 -9.38
C ASN A 210 -16.17 -5.98 -8.05
N VAL A 211 -16.86 -5.57 -6.99
CA VAL A 211 -16.70 -6.12 -5.64
C VAL A 211 -18.08 -6.48 -5.12
N SER A 212 -18.34 -7.77 -4.92
CA SER A 212 -19.62 -8.26 -4.41
C SER A 212 -19.44 -9.07 -3.12
N LEU A 213 -20.36 -8.87 -2.18
CA LEU A 213 -20.39 -9.58 -0.91
C LEU A 213 -21.48 -10.67 -0.95
N ASP A 214 -21.09 -11.91 -0.67
CA ASP A 214 -21.99 -12.99 -0.29
C ASP A 214 -22.00 -13.12 1.24
N ALA A 215 -22.92 -12.37 1.85
CA ALA A 215 -23.05 -12.29 3.30
C ALA A 215 -23.45 -13.63 3.95
N ALA A 216 -24.12 -14.52 3.20
CA ALA A 216 -24.57 -15.81 3.73
C ALA A 216 -23.40 -16.79 3.93
N ARG A 217 -22.28 -16.59 3.24
CA ARG A 217 -21.09 -17.45 3.32
C ARG A 217 -19.83 -16.70 3.76
N ASP A 218 -19.96 -15.43 4.15
CA ASP A 218 -18.84 -14.56 4.54
C ASP A 218 -17.78 -14.38 3.42
N LEU A 219 -18.21 -14.48 2.16
CA LEU A 219 -17.34 -14.43 0.97
C LEU A 219 -17.40 -13.08 0.28
N ILE A 220 -16.25 -12.59 -0.17
CA ILE A 220 -16.12 -11.38 -0.97
C ILE A 220 -15.51 -11.76 -2.31
N VAL A 221 -16.24 -11.52 -3.40
CA VAL A 221 -15.77 -11.75 -4.76
C VAL A 221 -15.27 -10.42 -5.31
N VAL A 222 -14.04 -10.43 -5.83
CA VAL A 222 -13.36 -9.26 -6.37
C VAL A 222 -12.91 -9.56 -7.80
N GLU A 223 -13.34 -8.72 -8.73
CA GLU A 223 -12.91 -8.78 -10.12
C GLU A 223 -12.22 -7.46 -10.47
N LEU A 224 -10.98 -7.58 -10.93
CA LEU A 224 -10.12 -6.45 -11.30
C LEU A 224 -9.75 -6.55 -12.79
N PRO A 225 -10.54 -5.94 -13.69
CA PRO A 225 -10.22 -5.87 -15.11
C PRO A 225 -8.93 -5.06 -15.36
N GLY A 226 -8.10 -5.49 -16.29
CA GLY A 226 -6.92 -4.75 -16.73
C GLY A 226 -5.74 -4.73 -15.75
N ILE A 227 -5.81 -5.44 -14.63
CA ILE A 227 -4.64 -5.72 -13.78
C ILE A 227 -3.62 -6.56 -14.58
N LYS A 228 -2.44 -5.98 -14.83
CA LYS A 228 -1.30 -6.71 -15.42
C LYS A 228 -0.45 -7.44 -14.38
N ASN A 229 -0.38 -6.91 -13.15
CA ASN A 229 0.40 -7.50 -12.05
C ASN A 229 -0.52 -8.14 -10.99
N ALA A 230 -0.96 -9.38 -11.23
CA ALA A 230 -1.84 -10.12 -10.32
C ALA A 230 -1.19 -10.38 -8.95
N LYS A 231 0.13 -10.58 -8.89
CA LYS A 231 0.85 -10.79 -7.62
C LYS A 231 0.79 -9.56 -6.72
N ARG A 232 0.98 -8.37 -7.29
CA ARG A 232 0.83 -7.10 -6.58
C ARG A 232 -0.61 -6.91 -6.10
N ALA A 233 -1.59 -7.09 -6.98
CA ALA A 233 -3.00 -6.97 -6.64
C ALA A 233 -3.38 -7.91 -5.48
N ARG A 234 -2.98 -9.18 -5.54
CA ARG A 234 -3.17 -10.15 -4.45
C ARG A 234 -2.57 -9.65 -3.13
N LYS A 235 -1.31 -9.21 -3.15
CA LYS A 235 -0.64 -8.67 -1.94
C LYS A 235 -1.41 -7.49 -1.32
N PHE A 236 -2.00 -6.62 -2.15
CA PHE A 236 -2.80 -5.50 -1.68
C PHE A 236 -4.15 -5.94 -1.09
N LEU A 237 -4.78 -6.96 -1.66
CA LEU A 237 -6.05 -7.52 -1.16
C LEU A 237 -5.85 -8.30 0.15
N GLU A 238 -4.75 -9.05 0.28
CA GLU A 238 -4.41 -9.85 1.47
C GLU A 238 -3.83 -9.01 2.64
N ALA A 239 -3.36 -7.78 2.38
CA ALA A 239 -2.69 -6.97 3.41
C ALA A 239 -3.65 -6.60 4.56
N THR A 240 -3.47 -7.15 5.76
CA THR A 240 -4.22 -6.71 6.94
C THR A 240 -3.84 -5.27 7.32
N ALA A 241 -4.83 -4.36 7.45
CA ALA A 241 -4.56 -3.00 7.97
C ALA A 241 -4.47 -3.05 9.50
N LYS A 242 -3.29 -3.41 10.01
CA LYS A 242 -2.97 -3.22 11.41
C LYS A 242 -2.39 -1.80 11.57
N LEU A 243 -3.11 -0.93 12.27
CA LEU A 243 -2.58 0.38 12.65
C LEU A 243 -1.72 0.20 13.89
N GLU A 244 -0.45 0.55 13.78
CA GLU A 244 0.51 0.53 14.88
C GLU A 244 1.15 1.92 15.00
N PHE A 245 1.38 2.35 16.24
CA PHE A 245 2.09 3.59 16.53
C PHE A 245 3.51 3.22 16.95
N TRP A 246 4.49 3.80 16.27
CA TRP A 246 5.92 3.55 16.50
C TRP A 246 6.63 4.85 16.89
N HIS A 247 7.66 4.74 17.71
CA HIS A 247 8.63 5.81 17.85
C HIS A 247 9.46 5.91 16.56
N THR A 248 9.95 7.10 16.24
CA THR A 248 10.71 7.34 15.01
C THR A 248 12.12 7.80 15.32
N TYR A 249 13.10 7.28 14.58
CA TYR A 249 14.44 7.84 14.52
C TYR A 249 14.46 9.15 13.72
N ARG A 250 15.36 10.03 14.10
CA ARG A 250 15.65 11.27 13.39
C ARG A 250 17.13 11.31 13.03
N ASN A 251 17.46 12.04 11.97
CA ASN A 251 18.86 12.24 11.58
C ASN A 251 19.68 13.03 12.60
N THR A 252 19.05 13.67 13.60
CA THR A 252 19.73 14.38 14.69
C THR A 252 19.95 13.52 15.92
N ASP A 253 19.32 12.35 16.03
CA ASP A 253 19.47 11.48 17.19
C ASP A 253 20.91 10.94 17.29
N ASP A 254 21.37 10.70 18.52
CA ASP A 254 22.69 10.15 18.84
C ASP A 254 23.86 10.84 18.09
N ASN A 255 23.86 12.19 18.03
CA ASN A 255 24.87 12.98 17.31
C ASN A 255 24.97 12.63 15.81
N GLY A 256 23.83 12.43 15.15
CA GLY A 256 23.79 12.16 13.72
C GLY A 256 24.14 10.73 13.34
N LYS A 257 23.93 9.77 14.24
CA LYS A 257 24.28 8.36 14.04
C LYS A 257 23.70 7.78 12.75
N ILE A 258 22.44 8.09 12.44
CA ILE A 258 21.75 7.56 11.25
C ILE A 258 22.33 8.16 9.96
N ILE A 259 22.42 9.48 9.88
CA ILE A 259 22.97 10.17 8.71
C ILE A 259 24.43 9.77 8.45
N ASN A 260 25.23 9.63 9.51
CA ASN A 260 26.61 9.16 9.43
C ASN A 260 26.70 7.71 8.96
N ALA A 261 25.75 6.85 9.35
CA ALA A 261 25.69 5.48 8.85
C ALA A 261 25.40 5.45 7.34
N PHE A 262 24.43 6.24 6.86
CA PHE A 262 24.16 6.35 5.43
C PHE A 262 25.38 6.87 4.64
N ALA A 263 26.08 7.87 5.15
CA ALA A 263 27.31 8.38 4.50
C ALA A 263 28.40 7.30 4.38
N LYS A 264 28.61 6.49 5.42
CA LYS A 264 29.57 5.38 5.40
C LYS A 264 29.15 4.27 4.44
N ILE A 265 27.85 3.97 4.36
CA ILE A 265 27.31 2.99 3.41
C ILE A 265 27.56 3.46 1.98
N ASP A 266 27.29 4.74 1.71
CA ASP A 266 27.50 5.35 0.41
C ASP A 266 28.99 5.31 0.00
N GLU A 267 29.89 5.68 0.92
CA GLU A 267 31.35 5.59 0.72
C GLU A 267 31.81 4.16 0.41
N LYS A 268 31.27 3.17 1.14
CA LYS A 268 31.59 1.75 0.91
C LYS A 268 31.13 1.28 -0.47
N LEU A 269 29.90 1.62 -0.86
CA LEU A 269 29.35 1.29 -2.19
C LEU A 269 30.16 1.95 -3.31
N GLN A 270 30.64 3.18 -3.09
CA GLN A 270 31.47 3.88 -4.06
C GLN A 270 32.83 3.19 -4.26
N LYS A 271 33.48 2.74 -3.17
CA LYS A 271 34.74 1.98 -3.24
C LYS A 271 34.59 0.66 -3.98
N GLU A 272 33.44 0.00 -3.88
CA GLU A 272 33.15 -1.26 -4.59
C GLU A 272 32.97 -1.10 -6.10
N LYS A 273 32.56 0.08 -6.58
CA LYS A 273 32.26 0.32 -8.00
C LYS A 273 33.45 0.75 -8.87
N GLY A 274 34.64 1.03 -8.30
CA GLY A 274 35.83 1.39 -9.08
C GLY A 274 35.64 2.53 -10.09
N GLY A 275 34.90 3.57 -9.71
CA GLY A 275 34.02 4.34 -10.60
C GLY A 275 34.62 5.13 -11.77
N GLU A 276 33.79 5.28 -12.81
CA GLU A 276 33.80 6.36 -13.81
C GLU A 276 32.35 6.75 -14.18
N ASP A 277 32.21 7.96 -14.73
CA ASP A 277 31.06 8.88 -14.59
C ASP A 277 29.78 8.50 -15.35
N ALA A 278 28.64 8.80 -14.72
CA ALA A 278 27.40 9.09 -15.43
C ALA A 278 26.94 10.48 -14.99
N THR A 279 26.61 11.34 -15.95
CA THR A 279 25.96 12.64 -15.71
C THR A 279 24.45 12.42 -15.65
N PRO A 280 23.80 12.48 -14.49
CA PRO A 280 22.35 12.46 -14.41
C PRO A 280 21.83 13.90 -14.61
N ASP A 281 20.68 14.02 -15.27
CA ASP A 281 19.92 15.27 -15.33
C ASP A 281 19.21 15.46 -13.97
N VAL A 282 19.83 16.27 -13.10
CA VAL A 282 19.47 16.40 -11.69
C VAL A 282 19.14 17.85 -11.36
N PRO A 283 18.03 18.13 -10.65
CA PRO A 283 17.70 19.48 -10.20
C PRO A 283 18.76 20.05 -9.25
N GLN A 284 19.08 21.34 -9.42
CA GLN A 284 20.13 22.06 -8.66
C GLN A 284 19.81 22.22 -7.16
N THR A 285 18.52 22.17 -6.81
CA THR A 285 18.02 22.25 -5.44
C THR A 285 17.05 21.11 -5.17
N ILE A 286 16.99 20.68 -3.91
CA ILE A 286 15.99 19.76 -3.40
C ILE A 286 15.29 20.38 -2.20
N ASP A 287 14.03 20.04 -2.01
CA ASP A 287 13.25 20.49 -0.87
C ASP A 287 13.62 19.68 0.37
N GLN A 288 13.96 20.39 1.42
CA GLN A 288 14.22 19.87 2.76
C GLN A 288 13.03 20.16 3.66
N ILE A 289 12.63 19.18 4.46
CA ILE A 289 11.49 19.27 5.37
C ILE A 289 12.00 19.36 6.80
N ASP A 290 11.63 20.44 7.50
CA ASP A 290 11.88 20.60 8.92
C ASP A 290 10.56 20.61 9.71
N THR A 291 10.60 20.08 10.93
CA THR A 291 9.43 20.02 11.82
C THR A 291 9.71 20.88 13.05
N THR A 292 8.94 21.95 13.18
CA THR A 292 9.02 22.84 14.35
C THR A 292 8.01 22.39 15.39
N TYR A 293 8.47 22.16 16.62
CA TYR A 293 7.61 21.76 17.73
C TYR A 293 7.20 22.96 18.59
N VAL A 294 6.04 22.84 19.25
CA VAL A 294 5.61 23.78 20.29
C VAL A 294 6.57 23.64 21.47
N LEU A 295 7.02 24.79 21.99
CA LEU A 295 7.87 24.86 23.17
C LEU A 295 7.02 25.31 24.38
N ASP A 296 7.32 24.78 25.56
CA ASP A 296 6.81 25.27 26.83
C ASP A 296 7.52 26.57 27.27
N ASP A 297 7.06 27.14 28.38
CA ASP A 297 7.59 28.41 28.93
C ASP A 297 9.07 28.30 29.36
N GLU A 298 9.59 27.08 29.52
CA GLU A 298 10.99 26.78 29.86
C GLU A 298 11.84 26.50 28.61
N GLY A 299 11.23 26.56 27.41
CA GLY A 299 11.90 26.34 26.13
C GLY A 299 12.04 24.86 25.73
N ASN A 300 11.41 23.93 26.45
CA ASN A 300 11.39 22.52 26.12
C ASN A 300 10.25 22.19 25.15
N SER A 301 10.44 21.22 24.25
CA SER A 301 9.39 20.81 23.32
C SER A 301 8.31 20.00 24.01
N THR A 302 7.05 20.37 23.79
CA THR A 302 5.87 19.63 24.28
C THR A 302 5.60 18.35 23.47
N GLY A 303 6.22 18.21 22.29
CA GLY A 303 5.99 17.10 21.36
C GLY A 303 4.84 17.37 20.38
N GLU A 304 4.12 18.47 20.56
CA GLU A 304 3.11 18.96 19.61
C GLU A 304 3.79 19.66 18.43
N VAL A 305 3.35 19.37 17.20
CA VAL A 305 3.91 19.98 15.98
C VAL A 305 3.29 21.35 15.76
N LYS A 306 4.13 22.39 15.70
CA LYS A 306 3.72 23.78 15.43
C LYS A 306 3.63 24.06 13.92
N SER A 307 4.65 23.68 13.17
CA SER A 307 4.70 23.82 11.71
C SER A 307 5.58 22.76 11.07
N ILE A 308 5.28 22.45 9.81
CA ILE A 308 6.15 21.68 8.92
C ILE A 308 6.53 22.64 7.79
N ASP A 309 7.80 23.00 7.73
CA ASP A 309 8.30 23.99 6.77
C ASP A 309 9.15 23.30 5.72
N THR A 310 8.99 23.71 4.46
CA THR A 310 9.78 23.23 3.32
C THR A 310 10.75 24.31 2.89
N THR A 311 12.02 23.96 2.72
CA THR A 311 13.06 24.89 2.25
C THR A 311 13.89 24.26 1.14
N GLN A 312 14.14 24.99 0.06
CA GLN A 312 15.08 24.53 -0.97
C GLN A 312 16.52 24.62 -0.45
N VAL A 313 17.23 23.50 -0.52
CA VAL A 313 18.67 23.41 -0.24
C VAL A 313 19.41 22.96 -1.51
N PRO A 314 20.69 23.36 -1.70
CA PRO A 314 21.49 22.87 -2.82
C PRO A 314 21.49 21.34 -2.83
N ASN A 315 21.22 20.75 -3.99
CA ASN A 315 21.24 19.31 -4.13
C ASN A 315 22.68 18.80 -3.88
N PRO A 316 22.90 17.82 -2.97
CA PRO A 316 24.22 17.22 -2.75
C PRO A 316 24.84 16.63 -4.02
N GLU A 317 24.02 16.16 -4.97
CA GLU A 317 24.46 15.68 -6.28
C GLU A 317 24.93 16.82 -7.21
N TYR A 318 24.44 18.05 -6.98
CA TYR A 318 24.83 19.26 -7.71
C TYR A 318 25.99 20.02 -7.04
N ALA A 319 26.10 19.95 -5.70
CA ALA A 319 27.12 20.65 -4.93
C ALA A 319 28.49 19.96 -5.04
N ALA A 320 29.22 20.33 -6.09
CA ALA A 320 30.59 19.91 -6.38
C ALA A 320 31.58 20.16 -5.22
N SER A 321 31.74 19.19 -4.32
CA SER A 321 32.98 18.96 -3.55
C SER A 321 33.09 17.59 -2.87
N GLN A 322 32.05 16.75 -2.89
CA GLN A 322 32.15 15.32 -2.58
C GLN A 322 31.41 14.51 -3.65
N LYS A 323 32.07 13.52 -4.25
CA LYS A 323 31.40 12.63 -5.21
C LYS A 323 30.36 11.81 -4.44
N ALA A 324 29.07 12.04 -4.69
CA ALA A 324 28.02 11.19 -4.18
C ALA A 324 28.25 9.75 -4.67
N GLY A 325 28.23 8.80 -3.76
CA GLY A 325 28.30 7.39 -4.07
C GLY A 325 26.97 6.87 -4.60
N PRO A 326 26.87 5.54 -4.83
CA PRO A 326 25.71 4.93 -5.45
C PRO A 326 24.42 5.04 -4.63
N LEU A 327 24.50 5.19 -3.30
CA LEU A 327 23.33 5.36 -2.45
C LEU A 327 22.83 6.80 -2.52
N PHE A 328 23.72 7.78 -2.37
CA PHE A 328 23.35 9.20 -2.36
C PHE A 328 23.02 9.78 -3.73
N THR A 329 23.31 9.07 -4.82
CA THR A 329 22.76 9.34 -6.16
C THR A 329 21.27 8.97 -6.28
N LEU A 330 20.75 8.17 -5.35
CA LEU A 330 19.37 7.66 -5.37
C LEU A 330 18.55 8.15 -4.17
N LEU A 331 19.23 8.41 -3.05
CA LEU A 331 18.65 8.73 -1.75
C LEU A 331 19.23 10.05 -1.26
N THR A 332 18.41 11.07 -1.18
CA THR A 332 18.84 12.38 -0.67
C THR A 332 18.51 12.48 0.82
N PRO A 333 19.51 12.58 1.73
CA PRO A 333 19.21 12.64 3.15
C PRO A 333 18.56 13.96 3.57
N ASN A 334 17.66 13.88 4.55
CA ASN A 334 17.04 15.06 5.13
C ASN A 334 17.87 15.59 6.30
N VAL A 335 18.65 16.65 6.11
CA VAL A 335 19.59 17.16 7.14
C VAL A 335 19.01 18.37 7.89
N PRO A 336 18.22 18.20 8.97
CA PRO A 336 17.43 19.27 9.57
C PRO A 336 18.27 20.45 10.09
N ARG A 337 17.67 21.64 10.14
CA ARG A 337 18.34 22.89 10.59
C ARG A 337 18.27 23.07 12.10
N THR A 338 17.28 22.45 12.74
CA THR A 338 17.06 22.56 14.19
C THR A 338 17.50 21.30 14.94
N ALA A 339 17.84 21.46 16.22
CA ALA A 339 18.37 20.38 17.07
C ALA A 339 17.39 19.22 17.30
N LYS A 340 16.08 19.42 17.11
CA LYS A 340 15.06 18.38 17.34
C LYS A 340 14.71 17.57 16.10
N GLY A 341 15.06 18.04 14.91
CA GLY A 341 15.02 17.27 13.66
C GLY A 341 13.65 16.80 13.18
N SER A 342 13.58 16.43 11.90
CA SER A 342 12.40 15.81 11.28
C SER A 342 12.42 14.28 11.46
N PRO A 343 11.25 13.61 11.62
CA PRO A 343 11.16 12.15 11.56
C PRO A 343 11.42 11.59 10.16
N ILE A 344 11.46 12.44 9.13
CA ILE A 344 11.84 12.06 7.77
C ILE A 344 13.37 12.00 7.72
N LEU A 345 13.91 10.81 7.44
CA LEU A 345 15.35 10.58 7.33
C LEU A 345 15.89 10.94 5.94
N ALA A 346 15.12 10.70 4.88
CA ALA A 346 15.59 10.92 3.51
C ALA A 346 14.44 10.94 2.50
N PHE A 347 14.76 11.33 1.28
CA PHE A 347 13.86 11.43 0.13
C PHE A 347 14.41 10.57 -1.02
N ALA A 348 13.51 9.98 -1.82
CA ALA A 348 13.89 9.31 -3.06
C ALA A 348 12.77 9.36 -4.08
N LYS A 349 13.12 9.26 -5.37
CA LYS A 349 12.13 9.04 -6.43
C LYS A 349 11.48 7.67 -6.26
N GLY A 350 10.22 7.54 -6.66
CA GLY A 350 9.46 6.29 -6.54
C GLY A 350 10.16 5.08 -7.16
N ASN A 351 10.78 5.31 -8.33
CA ASN A 351 11.49 4.31 -9.13
C ASN A 351 12.82 3.84 -8.50
N ASP A 352 13.44 4.67 -7.66
CA ASP A 352 14.73 4.35 -7.06
C ASP A 352 14.62 3.56 -5.74
N ARG A 353 13.44 3.56 -5.10
CA ARG A 353 13.19 2.85 -3.82
C ARG A 353 13.59 1.38 -3.85
N LYS A 354 13.36 0.68 -4.96
CA LYS A 354 13.74 -0.74 -5.08
C LYS A 354 15.25 -0.89 -5.01
N ARG A 355 16.01 -0.10 -5.77
CA ARG A 355 17.48 -0.14 -5.79
C ARG A 355 18.07 0.24 -4.43
N ILE A 356 17.50 1.25 -3.79
CA ILE A 356 17.88 1.67 -2.42
C ILE A 356 17.65 0.52 -1.44
N ASN A 357 16.47 -0.11 -1.46
CA ASN A 357 16.17 -1.26 -0.60
C ASN A 357 17.11 -2.45 -0.87
N ASP A 358 17.48 -2.69 -2.12
CA ASP A 358 18.41 -3.75 -2.48
C ASP A 358 19.82 -3.48 -1.90
N TYR A 359 20.26 -2.21 -1.84
CA TYR A 359 21.47 -1.84 -1.09
C TYR A 359 21.31 -2.06 0.42
N LEU A 360 20.26 -1.51 1.02
CA LEU A 360 20.05 -1.52 2.47
C LEU A 360 19.82 -2.93 3.05
N LYS A 361 19.39 -3.89 2.23
CA LYS A 361 19.19 -5.29 2.63
C LYS A 361 20.45 -6.14 2.63
N ARG A 362 21.56 -5.68 2.03
CA ARG A 362 22.81 -6.46 2.05
C ARG A 362 23.29 -6.62 3.49
N GLU A 363 23.67 -7.84 3.89
CA GLU A 363 24.07 -8.14 5.27
C GLU A 363 25.25 -7.28 5.76
N ASP A 364 26.21 -7.00 4.86
CA ASP A 364 27.35 -6.13 5.19
C ASP A 364 26.93 -4.67 5.42
N ILE A 365 25.91 -4.18 4.71
CA ILE A 365 25.34 -2.84 4.90
C ILE A 365 24.42 -2.78 6.13
N LYS A 366 23.59 -3.80 6.33
CA LYS A 366 22.68 -3.89 7.47
C LYS A 366 23.42 -3.85 8.81
N SER A 367 24.63 -4.42 8.86
CA SER A 367 25.51 -4.36 10.03
C SER A 367 26.00 -2.95 10.39
N MET A 368 25.94 -1.99 9.46
CA MET A 368 26.34 -0.60 9.64
C MET A 368 25.22 0.27 10.20
N LEU A 369 23.98 -0.22 10.20
CA LEU A 369 22.81 0.44 10.77
C LEU A 369 22.56 -0.03 12.22
N PRO A 370 21.87 0.76 13.06
CA PRO A 370 21.42 0.31 14.37
C PRO A 370 20.58 -0.97 14.27
N ARG A 371 20.71 -1.87 15.26
CA ARG A 371 20.06 -3.19 15.23
C ARG A 371 18.53 -3.12 15.38
N ASP A 372 18.06 -2.08 16.05
CA ASP A 372 16.68 -1.77 16.37
C ASP A 372 16.01 -0.87 15.33
N LEU A 373 16.76 -0.35 14.34
CA LEU A 373 16.23 0.48 13.27
C LEU A 373 15.55 -0.35 12.19
N ALA A 374 14.28 -0.06 11.92
CA ALA A 374 13.59 -0.50 10.72
C ALA A 374 13.30 0.70 9.79
N LEU A 375 13.76 0.61 8.54
CA LEU A 375 13.54 1.64 7.53
C LEU A 375 12.26 1.38 6.76
N MET A 376 11.37 2.39 6.70
CA MET A 376 10.04 2.30 6.12
C MET A 376 9.79 3.46 5.15
N TRP A 377 9.24 3.14 3.97
CA TRP A 377 8.83 4.17 3.01
C TRP A 377 7.42 4.65 3.28
N GLY A 378 7.17 5.94 3.07
CA GLY A 378 5.82 6.48 2.96
C GLY A 378 4.99 5.73 1.91
N SER A 379 3.69 5.55 2.19
CA SER A 379 2.79 4.81 1.31
C SER A 379 2.48 5.56 0.01
N SER A 380 2.49 6.89 0.05
CA SER A 380 2.18 7.78 -1.06
C SER A 380 3.35 8.76 -1.30
N PRO A 381 3.56 9.20 -2.54
CA PRO A 381 4.54 10.24 -2.82
C PRO A 381 4.02 11.61 -2.32
N GLU A 382 4.95 12.46 -1.90
CA GLU A 382 4.70 13.89 -1.76
C GLU A 382 4.92 14.58 -3.11
N ILE A 383 4.01 15.49 -3.46
CA ILE A 383 4.10 16.32 -4.67
C ILE A 383 4.59 17.70 -4.28
N LEU A 384 5.85 17.97 -4.54
CA LEU A 384 6.44 19.27 -4.34
C LEU A 384 6.23 20.13 -5.57
N LYS A 385 5.79 21.37 -5.38
CA LYS A 385 5.67 22.36 -6.44
C LYS A 385 6.94 23.18 -6.48
N LYS A 386 7.63 23.15 -7.61
CA LYS A 386 8.74 24.04 -7.91
C LYS A 386 8.24 25.46 -8.13
N ASP A 387 9.11 26.43 -7.90
CA ASP A 387 8.83 27.86 -8.14
C ASP A 387 8.55 28.17 -9.62
N ASP A 388 9.04 27.32 -10.54
CA ASP A 388 8.77 27.40 -11.99
C ASP A 388 7.43 26.76 -12.41
N GLY A 389 6.66 26.22 -11.46
CA GLY A 389 5.41 25.51 -11.71
C GLY A 389 5.56 24.02 -12.01
N GLY A 390 6.78 23.49 -12.09
CA GLY A 390 7.07 22.06 -12.19
C GLY A 390 6.67 21.29 -10.93
N LYS A 391 6.50 19.97 -11.05
CA LYS A 391 6.19 19.08 -9.92
C LYS A 391 7.29 18.05 -9.73
N ILE A 392 7.69 17.80 -8.49
CA ILE A 392 8.57 16.69 -8.11
C ILE A 392 7.74 15.72 -7.27
N GLU A 393 7.68 14.47 -7.70
CA GLU A 393 7.13 13.38 -6.88
C GLU A 393 8.27 12.67 -6.15
N GLN A 394 8.21 12.66 -4.81
CA GLN A 394 9.21 11.98 -3.99
C GLN A 394 8.58 11.21 -2.84
N TYR A 395 9.23 10.13 -2.41
CA TYR A 395 8.82 9.33 -1.27
C TYR A 395 9.71 9.60 -0.07
N TYR A 396 9.09 9.65 1.10
CA TYR A 396 9.78 9.84 2.38
C TYR A 396 10.24 8.52 2.96
N LEU A 397 11.47 8.49 3.46
CA LEU A 397 12.02 7.39 4.22
C LEU A 397 11.97 7.74 5.71
N TYR A 398 11.38 6.85 6.50
CA TYR A 398 11.28 6.93 7.95
C TYR A 398 12.13 5.82 8.58
N GLY A 399 12.64 6.08 9.78
CA GLY A 399 13.19 5.05 10.65
C GLY A 399 12.28 4.86 11.84
N ILE A 400 11.87 3.63 12.13
CA ILE A 400 11.09 3.25 13.31
C ILE A 400 11.83 2.24 14.17
#